data_AF-A0A434QQ47-F1
#
_entry.id   AF-A0A434QQ47-F1
#
_cell.length_a   1.000
_cell.length_b   1.000
_cell.length_c   1.000
_cell.angle_alpha   90.00
_cell.angle_beta   90.00
_cell.angle_gamma   90.00
#
_symmetry.space_group_name_H-M   'P 1'
#
loop_
_entity.id
_entity.type
_entity.pdbx_description
1 polymer ?
#
loop_
_entity_poly.entity_id
_entity_poly.type
_entity_poly.pdbx_seq_one_letter_code
_entity_poly.pdbx_strand_id
1 'polypeptide(L)'
;TTPVARLVDPHCDVVLVGDSVGMVLHGLPSTLGVTLDMMVMHGQAVRRGLERALMVVDMPFGSYEEGPDQAFRSAARVMAETGCAAVKLEGGEAMAETIRFLAGRGIPVMAHVGLTPQAVNAFGGYRVQG
;
A
#
# COMPACT_ATOMS: atom_id res chain seq x y z
N THR A 1 7.73 8.57 7.17
CA THR A 1 8.85 9.52 6.92
C THR A 1 10.15 8.96 7.45
N THR A 2 11.32 9.47 7.04
CA THR A 2 12.65 8.94 7.47
C THR A 2 12.86 8.95 8.99
N PRO A 3 12.55 10.03 9.75
CA PRO A 3 12.80 10.04 11.20
C PRO A 3 11.94 9.03 11.95
N VAL A 4 10.66 8.89 11.56
CA VAL A 4 9.74 7.92 12.15
C VAL A 4 10.19 6.50 11.84
N ALA A 5 10.63 6.24 10.60
CA ALA A 5 11.16 4.93 10.20
C ALA A 5 12.34 4.50 11.08
N ARG A 6 13.31 5.38 11.32
CA ARG A 6 14.46 5.10 12.21
C ARG A 6 14.05 4.80 13.64
N LEU A 7 13.01 5.49 14.13
CA LEU A 7 12.50 5.31 15.49
C LEU A 7 11.85 3.92 15.66
N VAL A 8 11.10 3.46 14.65
CA VAL A 8 10.32 2.21 14.75
C VAL A 8 11.09 0.96 14.30
N ASP A 9 12.11 1.10 13.45
CA ASP A 9 12.92 -0.02 12.93
C ASP A 9 13.43 -1.00 14.00
N PRO A 10 13.90 -0.59 15.20
CA PRO A 10 14.28 -1.52 16.26
C PRO A 10 13.16 -2.27 16.95
N HIS A 11 11.91 -1.87 16.70
CA HIS A 11 10.76 -2.31 17.48
C HIS A 11 9.69 -2.99 16.64
N CYS A 12 9.77 -2.90 15.32
CA CYS A 12 8.76 -3.41 14.41
C CYS A 12 9.36 -4.41 13.42
N ASP A 13 8.72 -5.57 13.27
CA ASP A 13 9.08 -6.54 12.22
C ASP A 13 8.64 -6.05 10.83
N VAL A 14 7.56 -5.27 10.78
CA VAL A 14 6.95 -4.75 9.54
C VAL A 14 6.68 -3.25 9.69
N VAL A 15 6.99 -2.49 8.65
CA VAL A 15 6.61 -1.09 8.51
C VAL A 15 5.76 -0.93 7.26
N LEU A 16 4.52 -0.47 7.44
CA LEU A 16 3.60 -0.17 6.35
C LEU A 16 3.68 1.31 5.98
N VAL A 17 4.02 1.57 4.72
CA VAL A 17 3.82 2.87 4.07
C VAL A 17 2.41 2.84 3.47
N GLY A 18 1.45 3.26 4.28
CA GLY A 18 0.02 3.20 3.94
C GLY A 18 -0.49 4.47 3.28
N ASP A 19 -1.57 4.32 2.49
CA ASP A 19 -2.29 5.45 1.89
C ASP A 19 -2.96 6.36 2.94
N SER A 20 -3.05 5.91 4.20
CA SER A 20 -3.38 6.73 5.37
C SER A 20 -2.52 7.99 5.51
N VAL A 21 -1.33 8.01 4.89
CA VAL A 21 -0.48 9.20 4.74
C VAL A 21 -1.25 10.40 4.17
N GLY A 22 -2.20 10.16 3.25
CA GLY A 22 -3.04 11.19 2.66
C GLY A 22 -3.84 11.96 3.71
N MET A 23 -4.44 11.25 4.66
CA MET A 23 -5.22 11.87 5.73
C MET A 23 -4.32 12.44 6.83
N VAL A 24 -3.35 11.64 7.30
CA VAL A 24 -2.59 11.97 8.52
C VAL A 24 -1.51 13.03 8.27
N LEU A 25 -0.86 13.03 7.11
CA LEU A 25 0.22 13.97 6.80
C LEU A 25 -0.17 15.05 5.79
N HIS A 26 -1.07 14.74 4.86
CA HIS A 26 -1.48 15.67 3.80
C HIS A 26 -2.83 16.34 4.06
N GLY A 27 -3.58 15.94 5.10
CA GLY A 27 -4.87 16.53 5.45
C GLY A 27 -5.97 16.28 4.41
N LEU A 28 -5.82 15.26 3.57
CA LEU A 28 -6.86 14.87 2.62
C LEU A 28 -8.09 14.35 3.38
N PRO A 29 -9.31 14.57 2.85
CA PRO A 29 -10.54 14.12 3.50
C PRO A 29 -10.70 12.58 3.47
N SER A 30 -10.01 11.90 2.57
CA SER A 30 -9.96 10.44 2.45
C SER A 30 -8.67 9.98 1.77
N THR A 31 -8.42 8.66 1.74
CA THR A 31 -7.26 8.08 1.05
C THR A 31 -7.41 8.04 -0.48
N LEU A 32 -8.61 8.30 -1.02
CA LEU A 32 -8.88 8.29 -2.47
C LEU A 32 -8.06 9.32 -3.26
N GLY A 33 -7.65 10.42 -2.61
CA GLY A 33 -6.82 11.44 -3.24
C GLY A 33 -5.32 11.11 -3.27
N VAL A 34 -4.90 9.97 -2.73
CA VAL A 34 -3.49 9.56 -2.69
C VAL A 34 -3.10 8.99 -4.04
N THR A 35 -2.00 9.48 -4.61
CA THR A 35 -1.49 9.02 -5.90
C THR A 35 -0.37 8.01 -5.75
N LEU A 36 -0.09 7.26 -6.82
CA LEU A 36 1.06 6.35 -6.87
C LEU A 36 2.38 7.10 -6.63
N ASP A 37 2.50 8.33 -7.14
CA ASP A 37 3.69 9.17 -6.94
C ASP A 37 3.87 9.56 -5.47
N MET A 38 2.78 9.85 -4.75
CA MET A 38 2.83 10.10 -3.30
C MET A 38 3.33 8.87 -2.54
N MET A 39 2.81 7.69 -2.90
CA MET A 39 3.23 6.43 -2.28
C MET A 39 4.70 6.13 -2.55
N VAL A 40 5.17 6.32 -3.78
CA VAL A 40 6.58 6.15 -4.15
C VAL A 40 7.47 7.13 -3.39
N MET A 41 7.13 8.42 -3.39
CA MET A 41 7.92 9.44 -2.71
C MET A 41 8.01 9.18 -1.20
N HIS A 42 6.90 8.78 -0.56
CA HIS A 42 6.89 8.46 0.86
C HIS A 42 7.64 7.16 1.16
N GLY A 43 7.48 6.15 0.29
CA GLY A 43 8.19 4.87 0.38
C GLY A 43 9.70 5.05 0.34
N GLN A 44 10.20 5.88 -0.58
CA GLN A 44 11.63 6.24 -0.65
C GLN A 44 12.12 6.92 0.65
N ALA A 45 11.31 7.80 1.24
CA ALA A 45 11.66 8.44 2.50
C ALA A 45 11.73 7.44 3.66
N VAL A 46 10.79 6.50 3.74
CA VAL A 46 10.80 5.44 4.76
C VAL A 46 11.96 4.48 4.54
N ARG A 47 12.23 4.04 3.30
CA ARG A 47 13.35 3.14 2.98
C ARG A 47 14.67 3.67 3.51
N ARG A 48 14.95 4.97 3.37
CA ARG A 48 16.18 5.62 3.89
C ARG A 48 16.35 5.54 5.42
N GLY A 49 15.30 5.18 6.15
CA GLY A 49 15.29 5.06 7.61
C GLY A 49 15.16 3.65 8.15
N LEU A 50 15.05 2.62 7.29
CA LEU A 50 14.92 1.23 7.71
C LEU A 50 16.20 0.44 7.44
N GLU A 51 16.54 -0.47 8.35
CA GLU A 51 17.65 -1.41 8.20
C GLU A 51 17.20 -2.87 8.41
N ARG A 52 16.17 -3.10 9.23
CA ARG A 52 15.69 -4.43 9.61
C ARG A 52 14.25 -4.69 9.23
N ALA A 53 13.35 -3.74 9.49
CA ALA A 53 11.92 -3.97 9.33
C ALA A 53 11.55 -4.24 7.87
N LEU A 54 10.65 -5.18 7.63
CA LEU A 54 10.12 -5.45 6.31
C LEU A 54 9.21 -4.29 5.87
N MET A 55 9.59 -3.61 4.79
CA MET A 55 8.81 -2.49 4.26
C MET A 55 7.73 -2.98 3.30
N VAL A 56 6.47 -2.67 3.60
CA VAL A 56 5.31 -2.85 2.73
C VAL A 56 4.82 -1.49 2.27
N VAL A 57 4.44 -1.35 1.00
CA VAL A 57 3.87 -0.10 0.46
C VAL A 57 2.48 -0.36 -0.10
N ASP A 58 1.53 0.51 0.20
CA ASP A 58 0.19 0.44 -0.38
C ASP A 58 0.18 0.74 -1.88
N MET A 59 -0.61 -0.06 -2.60
CA MET A 59 -1.15 0.34 -3.89
C MET A 59 -2.34 1.27 -3.63
N PRO A 60 -2.28 2.56 -4.03
CA PRO A 60 -3.38 3.48 -3.79
C PRO A 60 -4.56 3.18 -4.72
N PHE A 61 -5.73 3.72 -4.37
CA PHE A 61 -6.95 3.58 -5.15
C PHE A 61 -6.74 3.95 -6.63
N GLY A 62 -7.31 3.13 -7.52
CA GLY A 62 -7.27 3.31 -8.97
C GLY A 62 -5.97 2.84 -9.63
N SER A 63 -5.02 2.29 -8.87
CA SER A 63 -3.71 1.85 -9.41
C SER A 63 -3.64 0.35 -9.72
N TYR A 64 -4.64 -0.44 -9.31
CA TYR A 64 -4.62 -1.90 -9.48
C TYR A 64 -5.99 -2.52 -9.84
N GLU A 65 -7.09 -1.80 -9.66
CA GLU A 65 -8.45 -2.29 -9.76
C GLU A 65 -8.92 -2.49 -11.20
N GLU A 66 -8.23 -1.91 -12.19
CA GLU A 66 -8.55 -2.13 -13.61
C GLU A 66 -8.28 -3.57 -14.04
N GLY A 67 -7.28 -4.22 -13.43
CA GLY A 67 -6.98 -5.63 -13.67
C GLY A 67 -5.52 -6.01 -13.39
N PRO A 68 -5.19 -7.31 -13.52
CA PRO A 68 -3.88 -7.84 -13.13
C PRO A 68 -2.69 -7.18 -13.84
N ASP A 69 -2.84 -6.81 -15.10
CA ASP A 69 -1.79 -6.14 -15.88
C ASP A 69 -1.49 -4.72 -15.38
N GLN A 70 -2.54 -3.97 -15.00
CA GLN A 70 -2.38 -2.64 -14.41
C GLN A 70 -1.70 -2.76 -13.05
N ALA A 71 -2.21 -3.65 -12.21
CA ALA A 71 -1.65 -3.92 -10.88
C ALA A 71 -0.16 -4.28 -10.95
N PHE A 72 0.25 -5.11 -11.93
CA PHE A 72 1.65 -5.47 -12.11
C PHE A 72 2.53 -4.28 -12.48
N ARG A 73 2.10 -3.44 -13.45
CA ARG A 73 2.86 -2.24 -13.82
C ARG A 73 3.05 -1.31 -12.63
N SER A 74 1.97 -1.06 -11.88
CA SER A 74 2.00 -0.18 -10.72
C SER A 74 2.84 -0.76 -9.58
N ALA A 75 2.70 -2.06 -9.27
CA ALA A 75 3.45 -2.72 -8.22
C ALA A 75 4.94 -2.84 -8.54
N ALA A 76 5.29 -3.19 -9.79
CA ALA A 76 6.68 -3.23 -10.25
C ALA A 76 7.34 -1.86 -10.12
N ARG A 77 6.62 -0.79 -10.47
CA ARG A 77 7.07 0.59 -10.28
C ARG A 77 7.32 0.90 -8.80
N VAL A 78 6.37 0.61 -7.93
CA VAL A 78 6.49 0.83 -6.47
C VAL A 78 7.69 0.08 -5.90
N MET A 79 7.85 -1.20 -6.22
CA MET A 79 8.98 -2.00 -5.73
C MET A 79 10.32 -1.46 -6.24
N ALA A 80 10.42 -1.15 -7.54
CA ALA A 80 11.65 -0.67 -8.14
C ALA A 80 12.07 0.70 -7.59
N GLU A 81 11.13 1.62 -7.42
CA GLU A 81 11.43 2.99 -7.00
C GLU A 81 11.56 3.16 -5.49
N THR A 82 10.97 2.27 -4.67
CA THR A 82 11.01 2.37 -3.20
C THR A 82 11.93 1.36 -2.54
N GLY A 83 12.19 0.22 -3.19
CA GLY A 83 12.87 -0.92 -2.58
C GLY A 83 12.04 -1.62 -1.50
N CYS A 84 10.69 -1.54 -1.56
CA CYS A 84 9.83 -2.31 -0.66
C CYS A 84 9.93 -3.82 -0.95
N ALA A 85 9.66 -4.61 0.08
CA ALA A 85 9.68 -6.07 -0.02
C ALA A 85 8.34 -6.63 -0.51
N ALA A 86 7.25 -5.90 -0.30
CA ALA A 86 5.91 -6.29 -0.72
C ALA A 86 5.04 -5.07 -1.00
N VAL A 87 3.94 -5.29 -1.73
CA VAL A 87 2.86 -4.32 -1.90
C VAL A 87 1.61 -4.77 -1.15
N LYS A 88 0.79 -3.82 -0.69
CA LYS A 88 -0.54 -4.12 -0.12
C LYS A 88 -1.65 -3.72 -1.09
N LEU A 89 -2.63 -4.60 -1.25
CA LEU A 89 -3.84 -4.40 -2.06
C LEU A 89 -5.08 -4.59 -1.19
N GLU A 90 -6.14 -3.84 -1.46
CA GLU A 90 -7.43 -3.97 -0.77
C GLU A 90 -8.43 -4.74 -1.65
N GLY A 91 -9.13 -5.70 -1.04
CA GLY A 91 -10.15 -6.48 -1.73
C GLY A 91 -10.23 -7.92 -1.24
N GLY A 92 -11.46 -8.44 -1.22
CA GLY A 92 -11.74 -9.84 -0.90
C GLY A 92 -11.47 -10.77 -2.10
N GLU A 93 -12.37 -11.73 -2.32
CA GLU A 93 -12.24 -12.72 -3.39
C GLU A 93 -12.07 -12.11 -4.79
N ALA A 94 -12.64 -10.92 -5.03
CA ALA A 94 -12.48 -10.17 -6.27
C ALA A 94 -11.01 -9.87 -6.62
N MET A 95 -10.10 -9.81 -5.64
CA MET A 95 -8.69 -9.55 -5.85
C MET A 95 -7.83 -10.82 -6.00
N ALA A 96 -8.44 -12.01 -5.88
CA ALA A 96 -7.70 -13.28 -5.89
C ALA A 96 -6.95 -13.53 -7.21
N GLU A 97 -7.53 -13.15 -8.35
CA GLU A 97 -6.88 -13.25 -9.66
C GLU A 97 -5.63 -12.36 -9.73
N THR A 98 -5.78 -11.09 -9.35
CA THR A 98 -4.67 -10.12 -9.29
C THR A 98 -3.56 -10.59 -8.36
N ILE A 99 -3.90 -11.04 -7.15
CA ILE A 99 -2.92 -11.55 -6.18
C ILE A 99 -2.15 -12.74 -6.75
N ARG A 100 -2.84 -13.70 -7.36
CA ARG A 100 -2.21 -14.87 -8.00
C ARG A 100 -1.29 -14.44 -9.14
N PHE A 101 -1.72 -13.48 -9.95
CA PHE A 101 -0.95 -12.97 -11.09
C PHE A 101 0.35 -12.29 -10.66
N LEU A 102 0.28 -11.46 -9.62
CA LEU A 102 1.42 -10.73 -9.03
C LEU A 102 2.40 -11.70 -8.35
N ALA A 103 1.89 -12.57 -7.48
CA ALA A 103 2.72 -13.55 -6.76
C ALA A 103 3.43 -14.50 -7.73
N GLY A 104 2.74 -14.96 -8.77
CA GLY A 104 3.33 -15.79 -9.84
C GLY A 104 4.43 -15.10 -10.66
N ARG A 105 4.58 -13.77 -10.53
CA ARG A 105 5.62 -12.96 -11.18
C ARG A 105 6.63 -12.37 -10.19
N GLY A 106 6.65 -12.88 -8.96
CA GLY A 106 7.63 -12.50 -7.95
C GLY A 106 7.34 -11.18 -7.24
N ILE A 107 6.09 -10.68 -7.27
CA ILE A 107 5.65 -9.53 -6.47
C ILE A 107 4.93 -10.07 -5.22
N PRO A 108 5.53 -10.00 -4.02
CA PRO A 108 4.85 -10.39 -2.78
C PRO A 108 3.70 -9.43 -2.45
N VAL A 109 2.57 -9.99 -2.03
CA VAL A 109 1.35 -9.24 -1.77
C VAL A 109 0.87 -9.45 -0.33
N MET A 110 0.62 -8.35 0.37
CA MET A 110 -0.16 -8.30 1.59
C MET A 110 -1.61 -7.98 1.23
N ALA A 111 -2.54 -8.92 1.42
CA ALA A 111 -3.95 -8.70 1.15
C ALA A 111 -4.66 -8.01 2.33
N HIS A 112 -5.47 -6.99 2.06
CA HIS A 112 -6.31 -6.32 3.04
C HIS A 112 -7.78 -6.62 2.76
N VAL A 113 -8.43 -7.29 3.71
CA VAL A 113 -9.86 -7.64 3.69
C VAL A 113 -10.59 -7.03 4.89
N GLY A 114 -11.92 -7.07 4.89
CA GLY A 114 -12.74 -6.44 5.93
C GLY A 114 -13.09 -5.01 5.55
N LEU A 115 -12.85 -4.05 6.45
CA LEU A 115 -13.05 -2.63 6.14
C LEU A 115 -11.90 -2.14 5.24
N THR A 116 -12.20 -1.89 3.97
CA THR A 116 -11.26 -1.33 3.00
C THR A 116 -11.53 0.16 2.77
N PRO A 117 -10.70 1.08 3.32
CA PRO A 117 -10.88 2.54 3.16
C PRO A 117 -11.04 3.03 1.72
N GLN A 118 -10.42 2.35 0.75
CA GLN A 118 -10.53 2.71 -0.66
C GLN A 118 -11.95 2.47 -1.23
N ALA A 119 -12.78 1.68 -0.54
CA ALA A 119 -14.19 1.48 -0.86
C ALA A 119 -15.14 2.34 0.01
N VAL A 120 -14.65 3.40 0.68
CA VAL A 120 -15.46 4.24 1.58
C VAL A 120 -16.76 4.78 0.95
N ASN A 121 -16.72 5.12 -0.34
CA ASN A 121 -17.90 5.59 -1.08
C ASN A 121 -18.92 4.47 -1.32
N ALA A 122 -18.47 3.23 -1.53
CA ALA A 122 -19.33 2.06 -1.67
C ALA A 122 -19.95 1.64 -0.33
N PHE A 123 -19.20 1.79 0.77
CA PHE A 123 -19.67 1.46 2.11
C PHE A 123 -20.48 2.58 2.80
N GLY A 124 -20.48 3.80 2.25
CA GLY A 124 -21.13 4.95 2.87
C GLY A 124 -20.49 5.37 4.20
N GLY A 125 -19.16 5.22 4.30
CA GLY A 125 -18.35 5.58 5.47
C GLY A 125 -17.55 4.41 6.07
N TYR A 126 -16.81 4.69 7.14
CA TYR A 126 -16.01 3.70 7.88
C TYR A 126 -16.91 2.88 8.81
N ARG A 127 -17.45 1.76 8.30
CA ARG A 127 -18.31 0.85 9.07
C ARG A 127 -17.66 -0.51 9.24
N VAL A 128 -17.87 -1.14 10.39
CA VAL A 128 -17.44 -2.52 10.63
C VAL A 128 -17.99 -3.45 9.55
N GLN A 129 -17.13 -4.31 9.00
CA GLN A 129 -17.48 -5.33 8.00
C GLN A 129 -17.31 -6.71 8.64
N GLY A 130 -18.30 -7.59 8.48
CA GLY A 130 -18.34 -8.91 9.12
C GLY A 130 -19.68 -9.23 9.75
#